data_AF-A0A2V9FLD3-F1
#
_entry.id   AF-A0A2V9FLD3-F1
#
_cell.length_a   1.000
_cell.length_b   1.000
_cell.length_c   1.000
_cell.angle_alpha   90.00
_cell.angle_beta   90.00
_cell.angle_gamma   90.00
#
_symmetry.space_group_name_H-M   'P 1'
#
loop_
_entity.id
_entity.type
_entity.pdbx_description
1 polymer ?
#
loop_
_entity_poly.entity_id
_entity_poly.type
_entity_poly.pdbx_seq_one_letter_code
_entity_poly.pdbx_strand_id
1 'polypeptide(L)'
;MPLVAFTALHQAATASWLGGLAYLLIAIRRAATPDFARQLSARFSQLALASVAMLASAGLVLGFAYVGSFKAVYGTSYGAMVATKVLLFGLLLFLGALNFQLVRRGPASSILASLKRFGEAEIGIGITVILTAASLTSLPPAADLTHDRVSGQEIFARMSPRSPRFASPSVQELPEDAYAAQKKAFESGSLSTESYVPGQTGTRPNTPAEKAWSEYNHHWAGIVVLSMGLMALVAQAGKGSWARNWPLAFLGLSAFLFLRSDPETWPLGPVGFWATLADPEVLLHRFFAVLVIALAAFEWRVQTGRVVSGRARLVFPVLIAVSGALLLTHSHSLGNLKEEVLAELSHIPLAILAVTAGWSRWLELRLPCENQTRNVLARLWPLCIALIGVVLLNYREM
;
A
#
# COMPACT_ATOMS: atom_id res chain seq x y z
N MET A 1 -0.10 29.45 -17.66
CA MET A 1 -0.29 28.97 -19.06
C MET A 1 0.52 27.71 -19.40
N PRO A 2 1.84 27.60 -19.18
CA PRO A 2 2.59 26.38 -19.54
C PRO A 2 2.23 25.14 -18.68
N LEU A 3 2.09 25.29 -17.35
CA LEU A 3 1.81 24.16 -16.46
C LEU A 3 0.45 23.49 -16.73
N VAL A 4 -0.58 24.28 -17.07
CA VAL A 4 -1.91 23.74 -17.44
C VAL A 4 -1.81 22.84 -18.67
N ALA A 5 -1.04 23.25 -19.69
CA ALA A 5 -0.83 22.45 -20.89
C ALA A 5 -0.09 21.14 -20.57
N PHE A 6 0.97 21.18 -19.75
CA PHE A 6 1.66 19.95 -19.33
C PHE A 6 0.78 19.03 -18.48
N THR A 7 -0.07 19.58 -17.61
CA THR A 7 -1.07 18.80 -16.86
C THR A 7 -2.06 18.13 -17.81
N ALA A 8 -2.57 18.86 -18.81
CA ALA A 8 -3.48 18.30 -19.81
C ALA A 8 -2.81 17.19 -20.64
N LEU A 9 -1.56 17.40 -21.09
CA LEU A 9 -0.77 16.39 -21.79
C LEU A 9 -0.53 15.16 -20.92
N HIS A 10 -0.16 15.35 -19.64
CA HIS A 10 0.04 14.26 -18.69
C HIS A 10 -1.25 13.46 -18.48
N GLN A 11 -2.39 14.12 -18.31
CA GLN A 11 -3.68 13.44 -18.13
C GLN A 11 -4.15 12.72 -19.40
N ALA A 12 -4.02 13.37 -20.57
CA ALA A 12 -4.36 12.78 -21.86
C ALA A 12 -3.49 11.55 -22.16
N ALA A 13 -2.20 11.60 -21.83
CA ALA A 13 -1.29 10.47 -21.97
C ALA A 13 -1.67 9.30 -21.04
N THR A 14 -1.97 9.58 -19.77
CA THR A 14 -2.45 8.57 -18.82
C THR A 14 -3.74 7.92 -19.30
N ALA A 15 -4.72 8.73 -19.72
CA ALA A 15 -6.01 8.24 -20.23
C ALA A 15 -5.83 7.37 -21.49
N SER A 16 -4.99 7.81 -22.44
CA SER A 16 -4.72 7.08 -23.68
C SER A 16 -4.03 5.75 -23.41
N TRP A 17 -3.08 5.71 -22.47
CA TRP A 17 -2.33 4.49 -22.13
C TRP A 17 -3.13 3.54 -21.23
N LEU A 18 -3.46 3.95 -20.00
CA LEU A 18 -4.10 3.07 -19.02
C LEU A 18 -5.57 2.80 -19.38
N GLY A 19 -6.29 3.82 -19.84
CA GLY A 19 -7.65 3.64 -20.35
C GLY A 19 -7.66 2.77 -21.60
N GLY A 20 -6.76 3.03 -22.55
CA GLY A 20 -6.60 2.20 -23.75
C GLY A 20 -6.23 0.75 -23.46
N LEU A 21 -5.45 0.47 -22.41
CA LEU A 21 -5.10 -0.90 -22.00
C LEU A 21 -6.35 -1.68 -21.56
N ALA A 22 -7.25 -1.06 -20.80
CA ALA A 22 -8.51 -1.69 -20.41
C ALA A 22 -9.36 -2.07 -21.63
N TYR A 23 -9.49 -1.17 -22.61
CA TYR A 23 -10.18 -1.45 -23.86
C TYR A 23 -9.49 -2.52 -24.70
N LEU A 24 -8.15 -2.52 -24.77
CA LEU A 24 -7.39 -3.59 -25.41
C LEU A 24 -7.74 -4.93 -24.78
N LEU A 25 -7.71 -5.05 -23.45
CA LEU A 25 -8.02 -6.31 -22.77
C LEU A 25 -9.44 -6.80 -23.06
N ILE A 26 -10.42 -5.90 -23.11
CA ILE A 26 -11.80 -6.24 -23.49
C ILE A 26 -11.83 -6.74 -24.94
N ALA A 27 -11.20 -6.02 -25.86
CA ALA A 27 -11.19 -6.36 -27.28
C ALA A 27 -10.50 -7.71 -27.57
N ILE A 28 -9.33 -7.97 -26.98
CA ILE A 28 -8.61 -9.25 -27.16
C ILE A 28 -9.31 -10.43 -26.47
N ARG A 29 -10.19 -10.18 -25.49
CA ARG A 29 -11.06 -11.22 -24.91
C ARG A 29 -12.22 -11.58 -25.86
N ARG A 30 -12.62 -10.67 -26.75
CA ARG A 30 -13.70 -10.85 -27.73
C ARG A 30 -13.20 -11.10 -29.16
N ALA A 31 -11.89 -11.11 -29.37
CA ALA A 31 -11.29 -11.30 -30.69
C ALA A 31 -11.64 -12.67 -31.28
N ALA A 32 -12.10 -12.67 -32.54
CA ALA A 32 -12.47 -13.89 -33.26
C ALA A 32 -11.25 -14.73 -33.68
N THR A 33 -10.12 -14.09 -33.95
CA THR A 33 -8.88 -14.77 -34.37
C THR A 33 -7.65 -14.27 -33.58
N PRO A 34 -6.65 -15.15 -33.34
CA PRO A 34 -5.38 -14.75 -32.72
C PRO A 34 -4.64 -13.65 -33.49
N ASP A 35 -4.75 -13.64 -34.82
CA ASP A 35 -4.09 -12.64 -35.67
C ASP A 35 -4.71 -11.25 -35.50
N PHE A 36 -6.04 -11.15 -35.37
CA PHE A 36 -6.69 -9.87 -35.07
C PHE A 36 -6.22 -9.32 -33.73
N ALA A 37 -6.15 -10.17 -32.70
CA ALA A 37 -5.66 -9.76 -31.38
C ALA A 37 -4.19 -9.30 -31.43
N ARG A 38 -3.34 -9.97 -32.23
CA ARG A 38 -1.94 -9.57 -32.45
C ARG A 38 -1.84 -8.20 -33.12
N GLN A 39 -2.59 -7.97 -34.21
CA GLN A 39 -2.58 -6.69 -34.91
C GLN A 39 -3.05 -5.54 -34.01
N LEU A 40 -4.13 -5.75 -33.25
CA LEU A 40 -4.63 -4.78 -32.29
C LEU A 40 -3.60 -4.48 -31.19
N SER A 41 -2.95 -5.51 -30.65
CA SER A 41 -1.90 -5.37 -29.64
C SER A 41 -0.69 -4.60 -30.18
N ALA A 42 -0.30 -4.81 -31.45
CA ALA A 42 0.79 -4.08 -32.08
C ALA A 42 0.47 -2.58 -32.24
N ARG A 43 -0.75 -2.23 -32.67
CA ARG A 43 -1.21 -0.83 -32.76
C ARG A 43 -1.27 -0.17 -31.39
N PHE A 44 -1.84 -0.86 -30.40
CA PHE A 44 -1.87 -0.36 -29.03
C PHE A 44 -0.46 -0.15 -28.49
N SER A 45 0.49 -1.04 -28.78
CA SER A 45 1.88 -0.89 -28.33
C SER A 45 2.54 0.39 -28.86
N GLN A 46 2.22 0.84 -30.09
CA GLN A 46 2.71 2.12 -30.62
C GLN A 46 2.08 3.31 -29.88
N LEU A 47 0.77 3.27 -29.65
CA LEU A 47 0.05 4.29 -28.87
C LEU A 47 0.59 4.37 -27.43
N ALA A 48 0.81 3.23 -26.80
CA ALA A 48 1.35 3.13 -25.44
C ALA A 48 2.74 3.73 -25.36
N LEU A 49 3.63 3.46 -26.33
CA LEU A 49 4.97 4.04 -26.37
C LEU A 49 4.94 5.57 -26.47
N ALA A 50 4.13 6.11 -27.39
CA ALA A 50 3.96 7.55 -27.55
C ALA A 50 3.36 8.19 -26.29
N SER A 51 2.33 7.56 -25.71
CA SER A 51 1.69 8.01 -24.48
C SER A 51 2.67 8.01 -23.30
N VAL A 52 3.46 6.95 -23.14
CA VAL A 52 4.49 6.85 -22.09
C VAL A 52 5.55 7.95 -22.24
N ALA A 53 6.03 8.21 -23.45
CA ALA A 53 6.99 9.29 -23.70
C ALA A 53 6.43 10.68 -23.37
N MET A 54 5.17 10.94 -23.76
CA MET A 54 4.47 12.18 -23.44
C MET A 54 4.20 12.31 -21.94
N LEU A 55 3.77 11.22 -21.28
CA LEU A 55 3.54 11.15 -19.85
C LEU A 55 4.81 11.44 -19.05
N ALA A 56 5.92 10.79 -19.40
CA ALA A 56 7.20 10.96 -18.72
C ALA A 56 7.75 12.38 -18.90
N SER A 57 7.72 12.93 -20.12
CA SER A 57 8.19 14.29 -20.39
C SER A 57 7.36 15.35 -19.66
N ALA A 58 6.03 15.26 -19.72
CA ALA A 58 5.15 16.16 -18.97
C ALA A 58 5.33 16.00 -17.45
N GLY A 59 5.44 14.76 -16.96
CA GLY A 59 5.66 14.46 -15.55
C GLY A 59 6.99 15.00 -15.02
N LEU A 60 8.05 14.96 -15.83
CA LEU A 60 9.34 15.58 -15.48
C LEU A 60 9.20 17.10 -15.31
N VAL A 61 8.56 17.77 -16.26
CA VAL A 61 8.34 19.23 -16.19
C VAL A 61 7.51 19.61 -14.97
N LEU A 62 6.40 18.90 -14.73
CA LEU A 62 5.54 19.13 -13.56
C LEU A 62 6.29 18.82 -12.26
N GLY A 63 7.11 17.77 -12.24
CA GLY A 63 7.94 17.39 -11.08
C GLY A 63 8.94 18.48 -10.72
N PHE A 64 9.65 19.05 -11.70
CA PHE A 64 10.54 20.20 -11.43
C PHE A 64 9.78 21.40 -10.87
N ALA A 65 8.59 21.70 -11.40
CA ALA A 65 7.79 22.85 -10.96
C ALA A 65 7.21 22.68 -9.55
N TYR A 66 6.63 21.52 -9.23
CA TYR A 66 5.91 21.30 -7.97
C TYR A 66 6.78 20.77 -6.83
N VAL A 67 7.93 20.13 -7.14
CA VAL A 67 8.87 19.65 -6.10
C VAL A 67 9.95 20.69 -5.79
N GLY A 68 10.45 21.38 -6.81
CA GLY A 68 11.38 22.51 -6.70
C GLY A 68 12.81 22.19 -6.26
N SER A 69 13.07 21.12 -5.49
CA SER A 69 14.42 20.76 -5.05
C SER A 69 14.58 19.28 -4.70
N PHE A 70 15.80 18.75 -4.76
CA PHE A 70 16.08 17.35 -4.39
C PHE A 70 15.75 17.04 -2.92
N LYS A 71 16.02 17.97 -2.00
CA LYS A 71 15.68 17.80 -0.57
C LYS A 71 14.17 17.67 -0.33
N ALA A 72 13.36 18.35 -1.15
CA ALA A 72 11.91 18.30 -1.05
C ALA A 72 11.33 16.95 -1.47
N VAL A 73 12.05 16.15 -2.28
CA VAL A 73 11.64 14.79 -2.69
C VAL A 73 11.46 13.87 -1.47
N TYR A 74 12.29 14.01 -0.43
CA TYR A 74 12.20 13.17 0.76
C TYR A 74 11.82 13.95 2.02
N GLY A 75 11.95 15.28 2.03
CA GLY A 75 11.65 16.13 3.19
C GLY A 75 10.20 16.60 3.27
N THR A 76 9.33 16.18 2.35
CA THR A 76 7.90 16.54 2.30
C THR A 76 7.05 15.35 1.87
N SER A 77 5.79 15.32 2.29
CA SER A 77 4.81 14.29 1.93
C SER A 77 4.55 14.29 0.43
N TYR A 78 4.37 15.48 -0.15
CA TYR A 78 4.19 15.65 -1.58
C TYR A 78 5.34 15.05 -2.37
N GLY A 79 6.59 15.36 -2.00
CA GLY A 79 7.78 14.81 -2.64
C GLY A 79 7.87 13.29 -2.51
N ALA A 80 7.61 12.75 -1.31
CA ALA A 80 7.66 11.31 -1.05
C ALA A 80 6.61 10.56 -1.89
N MET A 81 5.41 11.12 -2.03
CA MET A 81 4.35 10.56 -2.87
C MET A 81 4.65 10.67 -4.37
N VAL A 82 5.27 11.76 -4.82
CA VAL A 82 5.80 11.84 -6.19
C VAL A 82 6.85 10.75 -6.43
N ALA A 83 7.78 10.53 -5.51
CA ALA A 83 8.78 9.47 -5.61
C ALA A 83 8.12 8.08 -5.67
N THR A 84 7.13 7.82 -4.81
CA THR A 84 6.32 6.59 -4.83
C THR A 84 5.64 6.39 -6.20
N LYS A 85 5.02 7.44 -6.75
CA LYS A 85 4.40 7.41 -8.08
C LYS A 85 5.41 7.07 -9.17
N VAL A 86 6.63 7.62 -9.10
CA VAL A 86 7.73 7.31 -10.04
C VAL A 86 8.18 5.86 -9.90
N LEU A 87 8.29 5.31 -8.68
CA LEU A 87 8.62 3.91 -8.45
C LEU A 87 7.56 2.96 -9.01
N LEU A 88 6.28 3.23 -8.74
CA LEU A 88 5.16 2.45 -9.29
C LEU A 88 5.07 2.57 -10.82
N PHE A 89 5.34 3.75 -11.38
CA PHE A 89 5.47 3.94 -12.83
C PHE A 89 6.64 3.12 -13.40
N GLY A 90 7.78 3.08 -12.73
CA GLY A 90 8.90 2.21 -13.09
C GLY A 90 8.52 0.73 -13.11
N LEU A 91 7.73 0.28 -12.13
CA LEU A 91 7.17 -1.08 -12.09
C LEU A 91 6.25 -1.35 -13.29
N LEU A 92 5.38 -0.40 -13.65
CA LEU A 92 4.53 -0.51 -14.85
C LEU A 92 5.37 -0.58 -16.13
N LEU A 93 6.42 0.23 -16.26
CA LEU A 93 7.31 0.20 -17.41
C LEU A 93 8.06 -1.13 -17.50
N PHE A 94 8.46 -1.70 -16.36
CA PHE A 94 9.09 -3.01 -16.32
C PHE A 94 8.14 -4.11 -16.83
N LEU A 95 6.90 -4.15 -16.33
CA LEU A 95 5.87 -5.09 -16.81
C LEU A 95 5.55 -4.87 -18.30
N GLY A 96 5.41 -3.61 -18.71
CA GLY A 96 5.17 -3.23 -20.10
C GLY A 96 6.30 -3.65 -21.03
N ALA A 97 7.55 -3.54 -20.59
CA ALA A 97 8.72 -4.00 -21.34
C ALA A 97 8.74 -5.53 -21.49
N LEU A 98 8.38 -6.29 -20.44
CA LEU A 98 8.23 -7.74 -20.52
C LEU A 98 7.13 -8.11 -21.53
N ASN A 99 5.98 -7.44 -21.46
CA ASN A 99 4.88 -7.62 -22.42
C ASN A 99 5.29 -7.29 -23.86
N PHE A 100 6.01 -6.18 -24.05
CA PHE A 100 6.51 -5.76 -25.35
C PHE A 100 7.45 -6.80 -25.99
N GLN A 101 8.37 -7.36 -25.20
CA GLN A 101 9.26 -8.43 -25.67
C GLN A 101 8.49 -9.70 -26.02
N LEU A 102 7.49 -10.07 -25.22
CA LEU A 102 6.63 -11.23 -25.47
C LEU A 102 5.86 -11.08 -26.78
N VAL A 103 5.27 -9.92 -27.06
CA VAL A 103 4.53 -9.65 -28.31
C VAL A 103 5.43 -9.79 -29.54
N ARG A 104 6.70 -9.39 -29.44
CA ARG A 104 7.65 -9.44 -30.57
C ARG A 104 8.25 -10.82 -30.82
N ARG A 105 8.42 -11.64 -29.78
CA ARG A 105 9.20 -12.90 -29.87
C ARG A 105 8.35 -14.17 -29.72
N GLY A 106 7.10 -14.08 -29.25
CA GLY A 106 6.29 -15.25 -28.90
C GLY A 106 5.37 -15.79 -30.01
N PRO A 107 4.95 -17.07 -29.93
CA PRO A 107 3.85 -17.60 -30.74
C PRO A 107 2.50 -16.97 -30.33
N ALA A 108 1.60 -16.73 -31.30
CA ALA A 108 0.37 -15.93 -31.15
C ALA A 108 -0.53 -16.35 -29.96
N SER A 109 -0.67 -17.66 -29.73
CA SER A 109 -1.51 -18.21 -28.66
C SER A 109 -0.95 -17.93 -27.27
N SER A 110 0.38 -18.04 -27.09
CA SER A 110 1.06 -17.76 -25.82
C SER A 110 1.08 -16.26 -25.46
N ILE A 111 1.13 -15.41 -26.49
CA ILE A 111 1.06 -13.95 -26.36
C ILE A 111 -0.29 -13.55 -25.78
N LEU A 112 -1.39 -14.07 -26.31
CA LEU A 112 -2.74 -13.67 -25.92
C LEU A 112 -3.03 -13.98 -24.44
N ALA A 113 -2.61 -15.15 -23.96
CA ALA A 113 -2.79 -15.54 -22.57
C ALA A 113 -1.92 -14.70 -21.61
N SER A 114 -0.68 -14.42 -21.99
CA SER A 114 0.24 -13.62 -21.19
C SER A 114 -0.19 -12.15 -21.12
N LEU A 115 -0.53 -11.53 -22.25
CA LEU A 115 -1.03 -10.16 -22.33
C LEU A 115 -2.26 -9.93 -21.45
N LYS A 116 -3.21 -10.87 -21.44
CA LYS A 116 -4.41 -10.78 -20.59
C LYS A 116 -4.05 -10.72 -19.11
N ARG A 117 -3.10 -11.54 -18.66
CA ARG A 117 -2.75 -11.71 -17.24
C ARG A 117 -1.86 -10.59 -16.73
N PHE A 118 -0.83 -10.23 -17.50
CA PHE A 118 0.02 -9.09 -17.18
C PHE A 118 -0.73 -7.77 -17.30
N GLY A 119 -1.59 -7.62 -18.32
CA GLY A 119 -2.43 -6.43 -18.46
C GLY A 119 -3.39 -6.22 -17.28
N GLU A 120 -3.91 -7.29 -16.67
CA GLU A 120 -4.71 -7.18 -15.44
C GLU A 120 -3.89 -6.59 -14.27
N ALA A 121 -2.63 -7.03 -14.12
CA ALA A 121 -1.73 -6.48 -13.10
C ALA A 121 -1.30 -5.04 -13.42
N GLU A 122 -1.03 -4.71 -14.68
CA GLU A 122 -0.73 -3.35 -15.12
C GLU A 122 -1.90 -2.39 -14.87
N ILE A 123 -3.14 -2.79 -15.17
CA ILE A 123 -4.32 -1.98 -14.83
C ILE A 123 -4.41 -1.78 -13.31
N GLY A 124 -4.21 -2.86 -12.55
CA GLY A 124 -4.20 -2.84 -11.10
C GLY A 124 -3.23 -1.83 -10.49
N ILE A 125 -1.96 -1.92 -10.89
CA ILE A 125 -0.91 -0.99 -10.46
C ILE A 125 -1.19 0.41 -11.01
N GLY A 126 -1.72 0.53 -12.24
CA GLY A 126 -2.13 1.80 -12.84
C GLY A 126 -3.22 2.51 -12.02
N ILE A 127 -4.21 1.77 -11.51
CA ILE A 127 -5.21 2.30 -10.57
C ILE A 127 -4.54 2.78 -9.29
N THR A 128 -3.60 2.01 -8.72
CA THR A 128 -2.82 2.46 -7.56
C THR A 128 -2.08 3.77 -7.85
N VAL A 129 -1.41 3.90 -8.99
CA VAL A 129 -0.73 5.14 -9.42
C VAL A 129 -1.69 6.33 -9.53
N ILE A 130 -2.90 6.11 -10.04
CA ILE A 130 -3.94 7.14 -10.13
C ILE A 130 -4.42 7.54 -8.73
N LEU A 131 -4.64 6.57 -7.83
CA LEU A 131 -5.04 6.83 -6.44
C LEU A 131 -3.95 7.60 -5.68
N THR A 132 -2.67 7.23 -5.81
CA THR A 132 -1.52 8.00 -5.30
C THR A 132 -1.52 9.43 -5.84
N ALA A 133 -1.82 9.60 -7.14
CA ALA A 133 -1.91 10.93 -7.74
C ALA A 133 -3.12 11.74 -7.25
N ALA A 134 -4.23 11.10 -6.90
CA ALA A 134 -5.38 11.76 -6.28
C ALA A 134 -5.03 12.23 -4.87
N SER A 135 -4.29 11.44 -4.08
CA SER A 135 -3.86 11.87 -2.73
C SER A 135 -2.91 13.07 -2.76
N LEU A 136 -2.09 13.22 -3.81
CA LEU A 136 -1.27 14.42 -4.00
C LEU A 136 -2.08 15.71 -4.06
N THR A 137 -3.38 15.68 -4.43
CA THR A 137 -4.20 16.91 -4.50
C THR A 137 -4.61 17.43 -3.13
N SER A 138 -4.45 16.61 -2.09
CA SER A 138 -4.70 16.99 -0.70
C SER A 138 -3.44 17.48 0.02
N LEU A 139 -2.28 17.47 -0.65
CA LEU A 139 -1.01 17.89 -0.09
C LEU A 139 -0.55 19.21 -0.71
N PRO A 140 0.04 20.13 0.08
CA PRO A 140 0.66 21.32 -0.48
C PRO A 140 1.83 20.92 -1.41
N PRO A 141 1.99 21.56 -2.58
CA PRO A 141 3.15 21.34 -3.42
C PRO A 141 4.45 21.53 -2.63
N ALA A 142 5.43 20.64 -2.82
CA ALA A 142 6.65 20.68 -2.02
C ALA A 142 7.49 21.96 -2.27
N ALA A 143 7.33 22.58 -3.45
CA ALA A 143 7.94 23.87 -3.78
C ALA A 143 7.42 25.01 -2.87
N ASP A 144 6.18 24.93 -2.41
CA ASP A 144 5.55 25.96 -1.57
C ASP A 144 5.92 25.78 -0.08
N LEU A 145 6.21 24.55 0.34
CA LEU A 145 6.73 24.24 1.68
C LEU A 145 8.21 24.57 1.77
N THR A 146 8.59 25.81 2.11
CA THR A 146 10.01 26.21 2.27
C THR A 146 10.55 26.04 3.69
N HIS A 147 9.66 26.01 4.68
CA HIS A 147 9.93 25.76 6.10
C HIS A 147 9.37 24.39 6.53
N ASP A 148 9.72 23.93 7.74
CA ASP A 148 9.19 22.69 8.37
C ASP A 148 9.39 21.38 7.59
N ARG A 149 10.37 21.35 6.67
CA ARG A 149 10.81 20.12 6.01
C ARG A 149 11.55 19.20 6.97
N VAL A 150 11.36 17.90 6.79
CA VAL A 150 12.16 16.88 7.49
C VAL A 150 13.58 16.87 6.92
N SER A 151 14.57 16.90 7.80
CA SER A 151 15.98 16.80 7.46
C SER A 151 16.42 15.35 7.25
N GLY A 152 17.52 15.17 6.51
CA GLY A 152 18.11 13.84 6.35
C GLY A 152 18.57 13.22 7.68
N GLN A 153 18.93 14.03 8.67
CA GLN A 153 19.31 13.56 10.00
C GLN A 153 18.11 13.00 10.78
N GLU A 154 16.96 13.68 10.73
CA GLU A 154 15.70 13.19 11.31
C GLU A 154 15.29 11.87 10.64
N ILE A 155 15.31 11.77 9.31
CA ILE A 155 15.00 10.52 8.60
C ILE A 155 15.97 9.40 9.01
N PHE A 156 17.27 9.70 9.04
CA PHE A 156 18.27 8.72 9.45
C PHE A 156 18.04 8.26 10.89
N ALA A 157 17.75 9.17 11.81
CA ALA A 157 17.44 8.85 13.20
C ALA A 157 16.19 7.95 13.32
N ARG A 158 15.14 8.22 12.53
CA ARG A 158 13.90 7.43 12.47
C ARG A 158 14.10 6.03 11.90
N MET A 159 14.89 5.92 10.84
CA MET A 159 15.06 4.69 10.05
C MET A 159 16.23 3.82 10.54
N SER A 160 17.07 4.36 11.44
CA SER A 160 18.21 3.65 12.01
C SER A 160 17.77 2.34 12.69
N PRO A 161 18.35 1.19 12.31
CA PRO A 161 18.04 -0.08 12.94
C PRO A 161 18.26 -0.07 14.45
N ARG A 162 17.24 -0.50 15.20
CA ARG A 162 17.31 -0.72 16.65
C ARG A 162 16.63 -2.05 17.00
N SER A 163 16.92 -2.59 18.17
CA SER A 163 16.22 -3.78 18.66
C SER A 163 14.71 -3.50 18.80
N PRO A 164 13.85 -4.46 18.45
CA PRO A 164 12.42 -4.36 18.74
C PRO A 164 12.18 -4.23 20.25
N ARG A 165 11.13 -3.51 20.60
CA ARG A 165 10.65 -3.27 21.95
C ARG A 165 9.68 -4.40 22.31
N PHE A 166 10.05 -5.17 23.32
CA PHE A 166 9.23 -6.25 23.87
C PHE A 166 8.62 -5.92 25.24
N ALA A 167 8.78 -4.67 25.69
CA ALA A 167 8.17 -4.14 26.90
C ALA A 167 7.36 -2.89 26.54
N SER A 168 6.07 -2.89 26.90
CA SER A 168 5.17 -1.75 26.72
C SER A 168 5.05 -0.98 28.04
N PRO A 169 4.84 0.34 27.99
CA PRO A 169 4.27 1.08 29.11
C PRO A 169 2.94 0.47 29.57
N SER A 170 2.59 0.70 30.83
CA SER A 170 1.27 0.40 31.38
C SER A 170 0.22 1.40 30.88
N VAL A 171 -1.05 1.03 30.89
CA VAL A 171 -2.14 1.93 30.45
C VAL A 171 -2.21 3.19 31.33
N GLN A 172 -1.83 3.08 32.61
CA GLN A 172 -1.81 4.20 33.57
C GLN A 172 -0.71 5.23 33.26
N GLU A 173 0.31 4.87 32.48
CA GLU A 173 1.38 5.78 32.04
C GLU A 173 1.01 6.56 30.78
N LEU A 174 -0.13 6.23 30.15
CA LEU A 174 -0.62 6.96 28.98
C LEU A 174 -1.41 8.21 29.42
N PRO A 175 -1.28 9.35 28.71
CA PRO A 175 -1.88 10.61 29.13
C PRO A 175 -3.42 10.57 29.18
N GLU A 176 -4.03 11.02 30.29
CA GLU A 176 -5.50 11.04 30.43
C GLU A 176 -6.21 11.99 29.45
N ASP A 177 -5.49 12.99 28.93
CA ASP A 177 -6.00 14.10 28.13
C ASP A 177 -6.28 13.74 26.66
N ALA A 178 -5.59 12.74 26.10
CA ALA A 178 -5.92 12.14 24.80
C ALA A 178 -7.39 11.70 24.79
N TYR A 179 -7.80 11.07 25.90
CA TYR A 179 -9.13 10.50 26.11
C TYR A 179 -10.20 11.56 26.38
N ALA A 180 -9.84 12.68 27.02
CA ALA A 180 -10.76 13.77 27.31
C ALA A 180 -11.13 14.57 26.04
N ALA A 181 -10.20 14.75 25.10
CA ALA A 181 -10.44 15.52 23.88
C ALA A 181 -11.41 14.82 22.92
N GLN A 182 -11.23 13.51 22.68
CA GLN A 182 -12.12 12.71 21.82
C GLN A 182 -13.50 12.54 22.44
N LYS A 183 -13.56 12.26 23.75
CA LYS A 183 -14.81 12.24 24.54
C LYS A 183 -15.53 13.59 24.50
N LYS A 184 -14.81 14.71 24.68
CA LYS A 184 -15.39 16.06 24.65
C LYS A 184 -15.84 16.49 23.25
N ALA A 185 -15.12 16.11 22.19
CA ALA A 185 -15.53 16.35 20.80
C ALA A 185 -16.83 15.60 20.47
N PHE A 186 -16.94 14.35 20.93
CA PHE A 186 -18.16 13.54 20.81
C PHE A 186 -19.32 14.12 21.65
N GLU A 187 -19.09 14.44 22.92
CA GLU A 187 -20.11 15.01 23.82
C GLU A 187 -20.60 16.40 23.39
N SER A 188 -19.74 17.18 22.74
CA SER A 188 -20.09 18.53 22.25
C SER A 188 -20.69 18.55 20.85
N GLY A 189 -20.79 17.41 20.16
CA GLY A 189 -21.25 17.34 18.76
C GLY A 189 -20.35 18.11 17.77
N SER A 190 -19.17 18.53 18.23
CA SER A 190 -18.19 19.26 17.45
C SER A 190 -17.25 18.23 16.79
N LEU A 191 -17.56 17.86 15.56
CA LEU A 191 -16.60 17.25 14.63
C LEU A 191 -15.62 18.32 14.10
N SER A 192 -15.16 19.25 14.95
CA SER A 192 -14.11 20.18 14.56
C SER A 192 -12.78 19.44 14.59
N THR A 193 -12.51 18.71 13.50
CA THR A 193 -11.14 18.42 13.11
C THR A 193 -10.51 19.80 12.86
N GLU A 194 -9.71 20.30 13.80
CA GLU A 194 -9.01 21.56 13.60
C GLU A 194 -8.26 21.49 12.27
N SER A 195 -8.69 22.30 11.29
CA SER A 195 -8.00 22.42 10.02
C SER A 195 -6.67 23.11 10.27
N TYR A 196 -5.57 22.50 9.82
CA TYR A 196 -4.24 23.08 9.96
C TYR A 196 -4.18 24.49 9.35
N VAL A 197 -3.83 25.48 10.18
CA VAL A 197 -3.46 26.82 9.74
C VAL A 197 -1.93 26.94 9.76
N PRO A 198 -1.27 27.38 8.67
CA PRO A 198 0.16 27.63 8.67
C PRO A 198 0.59 28.53 9.86
N GLY A 199 1.52 28.06 10.68
CA GLY A 199 1.98 28.73 11.90
C GLY A 199 1.20 28.37 13.18
N GLN A 200 0.16 27.54 13.09
CA GLN A 200 -0.56 27.01 14.24
C GLN A 200 0.21 25.82 14.83
N THR A 201 0.64 25.93 16.09
CA THR A 201 1.19 24.83 16.87
C THR A 201 0.03 23.95 17.35
N GLY A 202 -0.58 23.19 16.43
CA GLY A 202 -1.94 22.66 16.61
C GLY A 202 -2.08 21.31 17.31
N THR A 203 -1.04 20.49 17.43
CA THR A 203 -1.15 19.22 18.18
C THR A 203 0.02 19.01 19.12
N ARG A 204 -0.31 18.56 20.34
CA ARG A 204 0.73 18.15 21.31
C ARG A 204 1.55 17.01 20.68
N PRO A 205 2.89 17.03 20.80
CA PRO A 205 3.69 15.88 20.41
C PRO A 205 3.28 14.63 21.20
N ASN A 206 3.41 13.45 20.59
CA ASN A 206 3.25 12.18 21.30
C ASN A 206 4.24 12.14 22.48
N THR A 207 3.74 11.74 23.65
CA THR A 207 4.55 11.51 24.84
C THR A 207 5.47 10.28 24.64
N PRO A 208 6.56 10.16 25.41
CA PRO A 208 7.41 8.97 25.37
C PRO A 208 6.65 7.66 25.61
N ALA A 209 5.59 7.68 26.42
CA ALA A 209 4.75 6.52 26.68
C ALA A 209 3.89 6.14 25.47
N GLU A 210 3.24 7.11 24.81
CA GLU A 210 2.46 6.89 23.58
C GLU A 210 3.34 6.34 22.45
N LYS A 211 4.54 6.93 22.27
CA LYS A 211 5.54 6.46 21.31
C LYS A 211 5.93 5.02 21.59
N ALA A 212 6.28 4.70 22.85
CA ALA A 212 6.68 3.35 23.24
C ALA A 212 5.54 2.33 23.12
N TRP A 213 4.28 2.74 23.36
CA TRP A 213 3.09 1.91 23.17
C TRP A 213 2.90 1.54 21.69
N SER A 214 2.96 2.54 20.81
CA SER A 214 2.84 2.37 19.37
C SER A 214 4.00 1.53 18.80
N GLU A 215 5.24 1.80 19.19
CA GLU A 215 6.41 1.01 18.79
C GLU A 215 6.23 -0.47 19.14
N TYR A 216 5.83 -0.77 20.38
CA TYR A 216 5.58 -2.14 20.82
C TYR A 216 4.51 -2.82 19.96
N ASN A 217 3.42 -2.10 19.65
CA ASN A 217 2.34 -2.64 18.81
C ASN A 217 2.82 -2.98 17.40
N HIS A 218 3.59 -2.08 16.78
CA HIS A 218 4.17 -2.31 15.46
C HIS A 218 5.18 -3.46 15.47
N HIS A 219 6.01 -3.59 16.52
CA HIS A 219 6.97 -4.69 16.61
C HIS A 219 6.29 -6.05 16.74
N TRP A 220 5.27 -6.18 17.58
CA TRP A 220 4.51 -7.42 17.69
C TRP A 220 3.77 -7.76 16.39
N ALA A 221 3.13 -6.78 15.75
CA ALA A 221 2.56 -6.97 14.42
C ALA A 221 3.64 -7.42 13.42
N GLY A 222 4.84 -6.83 13.48
CA GLY A 222 5.99 -7.20 12.67
C GLY A 222 6.44 -8.65 12.86
N ILE A 223 6.48 -9.16 14.09
CA ILE A 223 6.79 -10.58 14.37
C ILE A 223 5.76 -11.49 13.70
N VAL A 224 4.48 -11.18 13.85
CA VAL A 224 3.39 -12.00 13.30
C VAL A 224 3.45 -12.00 11.78
N VAL A 225 3.57 -10.82 11.15
CA VAL A 225 3.63 -10.67 9.68
C VAL A 225 4.92 -11.28 9.10
N LEU A 226 6.06 -11.13 9.78
CA LEU A 226 7.32 -11.78 9.39
C LEU A 226 7.16 -13.30 9.42
N SER A 227 6.61 -13.83 10.51
CA SER A 227 6.36 -15.27 10.66
C SER A 227 5.46 -15.80 9.56
N MET A 228 4.40 -15.05 9.21
CA MET A 228 3.52 -15.37 8.08
C MET A 228 4.26 -15.43 6.74
N GLY A 229 5.07 -14.41 6.43
CA GLY A 229 5.84 -14.36 5.18
C GLY A 229 6.85 -15.51 5.07
N LEU A 230 7.55 -15.82 6.17
CA LEU A 230 8.50 -16.94 6.25
C LEU A 230 7.80 -18.29 6.11
N MET A 231 6.68 -18.51 6.80
CA MET A 231 5.89 -19.74 6.64
C MET A 231 5.31 -19.86 5.23
N ALA A 232 4.85 -18.77 4.62
CA ALA A 232 4.39 -18.77 3.24
C ALA A 232 5.52 -19.12 2.25
N LEU A 233 6.75 -18.63 2.47
CA LEU A 233 7.93 -19.03 1.70
C LEU A 233 8.21 -20.54 1.83
N VAL A 234 8.16 -21.08 3.04
CA VAL A 234 8.35 -22.51 3.31
C VAL A 234 7.26 -23.36 2.63
N ALA A 235 6.00 -22.93 2.72
CA ALA A 235 4.87 -23.59 2.07
C ALA A 235 5.01 -23.62 0.54
N GLN A 236 5.51 -22.54 -0.07
CA GLN A 236 5.75 -22.44 -1.51
C GLN A 236 6.94 -23.30 -1.96
N ALA A 237 7.93 -23.52 -1.10
CA ALA A 237 9.03 -24.44 -1.36
C ALA A 237 8.62 -25.93 -1.31
N GLY A 238 7.35 -26.23 -0.98
CA GLY A 238 6.85 -27.60 -0.82
C GLY A 238 7.39 -28.30 0.42
N LYS A 239 8.06 -27.58 1.32
CA LYS A 239 8.62 -28.11 2.56
C LYS A 239 7.60 -27.92 3.69
N GLY A 240 7.33 -28.97 4.46
CA GLY A 240 6.46 -28.89 5.65
C GLY A 240 5.01 -28.54 5.34
N SER A 241 4.13 -29.55 5.24
CA SER A 241 2.68 -29.35 5.04
C SER A 241 2.04 -28.42 6.09
N TRP A 242 2.62 -28.36 7.29
CA TRP A 242 2.20 -27.47 8.37
C TRP A 242 2.35 -25.97 8.03
N ALA A 243 3.28 -25.61 7.14
CA ALA A 243 3.53 -24.21 6.78
C ALA A 243 2.35 -23.59 5.98
N ARG A 244 1.50 -24.42 5.38
CA ARG A 244 0.24 -23.98 4.74
C ARG A 244 -0.77 -23.40 5.73
N ASN A 245 -0.54 -23.56 7.04
CA ASN A 245 -1.34 -22.95 8.09
C ASN A 245 -0.96 -21.50 8.41
N TRP A 246 -0.02 -20.90 7.66
CA TRP A 246 0.38 -19.50 7.85
C TRP A 246 -0.78 -18.49 7.98
N PRO A 247 -1.96 -18.64 7.31
CA PRO A 247 -3.03 -17.67 7.48
C PRO A 247 -3.61 -17.62 8.89
N LEU A 248 -3.44 -18.69 9.70
CA LEU A 248 -3.93 -18.71 11.08
C LEU A 248 -3.21 -17.72 11.99
N ALA A 249 -2.01 -17.26 11.61
CA ALA A 249 -1.31 -16.22 12.35
C ALA A 249 -2.09 -14.88 12.39
N PHE A 250 -2.98 -14.63 11.41
CA PHE A 250 -3.91 -13.50 11.44
C PHE A 250 -4.87 -13.56 12.63
N LEU A 251 -5.19 -14.73 13.18
CA LEU A 251 -6.00 -14.84 14.39
C LEU A 251 -5.26 -14.25 15.60
N GLY A 252 -3.95 -14.52 15.70
CA GLY A 252 -3.09 -13.91 16.70
C GLY A 252 -2.99 -12.40 16.52
N LEU A 253 -2.81 -11.92 15.29
CA LEU A 253 -2.80 -10.49 14.99
C LEU A 253 -4.14 -9.83 15.34
N SER A 254 -5.26 -10.45 14.99
CA SER A 254 -6.60 -9.91 15.30
C SER A 254 -6.85 -9.85 16.80
N ALA A 255 -6.47 -10.88 17.56
CA ALA A 255 -6.58 -10.86 19.01
C ALA A 255 -5.69 -9.78 19.62
N PHE A 256 -4.47 -9.63 19.10
CA PHE A 256 -3.56 -8.57 19.52
C PHE A 256 -4.13 -7.17 19.27
N LEU A 257 -4.60 -6.89 18.05
CA LEU A 257 -5.21 -5.60 17.69
C LEU A 257 -6.46 -5.32 18.54
N PHE A 258 -7.35 -6.30 18.70
CA PHE A 258 -8.55 -6.15 19.53
C PHE A 258 -8.23 -5.74 20.98
N LEU A 259 -7.12 -6.22 21.54
CA LEU A 259 -6.72 -5.91 22.90
C LEU A 259 -5.94 -4.60 23.02
N ARG A 260 -5.18 -4.19 22.00
CA ARG A 260 -4.09 -3.19 22.14
C ARG A 260 -4.24 -1.96 21.24
N SER A 261 -5.11 -2.00 20.23
CA SER A 261 -5.33 -0.85 19.35
C SER A 261 -5.84 0.35 20.12
N ASP A 262 -6.78 0.12 21.04
CA ASP A 262 -7.56 1.12 21.74
C ASP A 262 -7.41 0.95 23.27
N PRO A 263 -6.30 1.43 23.89
CA PRO A 263 -5.97 1.20 25.31
C PRO A 263 -7.03 1.67 26.30
N GLU A 264 -7.84 2.65 25.92
CA GLU A 264 -8.93 3.23 26.70
C GLU A 264 -10.18 2.34 26.78
N THR A 265 -10.24 1.32 25.93
CA THR A 265 -11.41 0.45 25.81
C THR A 265 -11.22 -0.84 26.57
N TRP A 266 -12.34 -1.41 27.03
CA TRP A 266 -12.34 -2.77 27.57
C TRP A 266 -11.68 -3.75 26.57
N PRO A 267 -10.79 -4.66 27.03
CA PRO A 267 -10.57 -5.02 28.44
C PRO A 267 -9.47 -4.25 29.18
N LEU A 268 -8.71 -3.38 28.50
CA LEU A 268 -7.57 -2.69 29.13
C LEU A 268 -7.98 -1.42 29.86
N GLY A 269 -8.85 -0.63 29.25
CA GLY A 269 -9.23 0.68 29.75
C GLY A 269 -10.61 0.73 30.41
N PRO A 270 -10.96 1.89 30.96
CA PRO A 270 -12.17 2.06 31.78
C PRO A 270 -13.46 2.10 30.94
N VAL A 271 -13.40 2.33 29.63
CA VAL A 271 -14.60 2.46 28.79
C VAL A 271 -15.19 1.08 28.50
N GLY A 272 -16.41 0.85 29.00
CA GLY A 272 -17.11 -0.43 28.85
C GLY A 272 -17.39 -0.82 27.39
N PHE A 273 -17.37 -2.12 27.10
CA PHE A 273 -17.46 -2.67 25.74
C PHE A 273 -18.60 -2.11 24.88
N TRP A 274 -19.79 -1.93 25.44
CA TRP A 274 -20.96 -1.43 24.68
C TRP A 274 -20.89 0.07 24.38
N ALA A 275 -20.33 0.86 25.31
CA ALA A 275 -20.22 2.31 25.14
C ALA A 275 -19.29 2.66 23.96
N THR A 276 -18.23 1.88 23.78
CA THR A 276 -17.26 2.08 22.69
C THR A 276 -17.83 1.81 21.28
N LEU A 277 -19.00 1.17 21.15
CA LEU A 277 -19.65 1.02 19.83
C LEU A 277 -20.20 2.34 19.29
N ALA A 278 -20.32 3.36 20.14
CA ALA A 278 -20.68 4.71 19.72
C ALA A 278 -19.50 5.49 19.14
N ASP A 279 -18.26 5.03 19.36
CA ASP A 279 -17.06 5.64 18.78
C ASP A 279 -16.80 5.05 17.38
N PRO A 280 -16.85 5.86 16.30
CA PRO A 280 -16.65 5.37 14.94
C PRO A 280 -15.25 4.77 14.70
N GLU A 281 -14.21 5.26 15.38
CA GLU A 281 -12.83 4.79 15.22
C GLU A 281 -12.67 3.41 15.86
N VAL A 282 -13.13 3.25 17.11
CA VAL A 282 -13.11 1.95 17.79
C VAL A 282 -14.00 0.93 17.07
N LEU A 283 -15.18 1.36 16.59
CA LEU A 283 -16.06 0.50 15.81
C LEU A 283 -15.37 0.01 14.53
N LEU A 284 -14.60 0.88 13.87
CA LEU A 284 -13.82 0.54 12.68
C LEU A 284 -12.70 -0.47 13.02
N HIS A 285 -11.95 -0.28 14.11
CA HIS A 285 -10.94 -1.24 14.57
C HIS A 285 -11.54 -2.63 14.84
N ARG A 286 -12.71 -2.68 15.52
CA ARG A 286 -13.42 -3.94 15.80
C ARG A 286 -13.94 -4.62 14.54
N PHE A 287 -14.51 -3.84 13.61
CA PHE A 287 -14.93 -4.37 12.33
C PHE A 287 -13.74 -4.98 11.57
N PHE A 288 -12.59 -4.31 11.55
CA PHE A 288 -11.39 -4.84 10.93
C PHE A 288 -10.86 -6.09 11.63
N ALA A 289 -10.92 -6.19 12.96
CA ALA A 289 -10.57 -7.41 13.68
C ALA A 289 -11.43 -8.61 13.22
N VAL A 290 -12.75 -8.43 13.16
CA VAL A 290 -13.67 -9.48 12.66
C VAL A 290 -13.38 -9.83 11.20
N LEU A 291 -13.11 -8.83 10.36
CA LEU A 291 -12.74 -9.04 8.96
C LEU A 291 -11.44 -9.84 8.82
N VAL A 292 -10.43 -9.56 9.64
CA VAL A 292 -9.16 -10.29 9.67
C VAL A 292 -9.38 -11.74 10.09
N ILE A 293 -10.25 -12.03 11.06
CA ILE A 293 -10.61 -13.40 11.45
C ILE A 293 -11.28 -14.14 10.29
N ALA A 294 -12.25 -13.51 9.63
CA ALA A 294 -12.93 -14.10 8.48
C ALA A 294 -11.95 -14.39 7.33
N LEU A 295 -11.02 -13.45 7.06
CA LEU A 295 -9.97 -13.60 6.06
C LEU A 295 -9.00 -14.73 6.43
N ALA A 296 -8.59 -14.83 7.70
CA ALA A 296 -7.73 -15.89 8.20
C ALA A 296 -8.33 -17.27 7.94
N ALA A 297 -9.59 -17.46 8.33
CA ALA A 297 -10.32 -18.71 8.13
C ALA A 297 -10.51 -19.03 6.64
N PHE A 298 -10.88 -18.03 5.84
CA PHE A 298 -11.08 -18.20 4.41
C PHE A 298 -9.77 -18.58 3.70
N GLU A 299 -8.70 -17.82 3.91
CA GLU A 299 -7.42 -18.05 3.24
C GLU A 299 -6.76 -19.35 3.73
N TRP A 300 -6.92 -19.70 5.01
CA TRP A 300 -6.51 -21.01 5.52
C TRP A 300 -7.21 -22.17 4.77
N ARG A 301 -8.51 -22.07 4.54
CA ARG A 301 -9.25 -23.07 3.76
C ARG A 301 -8.78 -23.13 2.31
N VAL A 302 -8.42 -22.00 1.71
CA VAL A 302 -7.84 -21.93 0.36
C VAL A 302 -6.48 -22.63 0.32
N GLN A 303 -5.57 -22.29 1.24
CA GLN A 303 -4.20 -22.81 1.26
C GLN A 303 -4.12 -24.30 1.60
N THR A 304 -5.09 -24.80 2.34
CA THR A 304 -5.19 -26.23 2.69
C THR A 304 -6.01 -27.06 1.69
N GLY A 305 -6.47 -26.47 0.58
CA GLY A 305 -7.21 -27.18 -0.47
C GLY A 305 -8.66 -27.51 -0.12
N ARG A 306 -9.20 -26.96 0.98
CA ARG A 306 -10.61 -27.12 1.37
C ARG A 306 -11.57 -26.29 0.50
N VAL A 307 -11.04 -25.38 -0.31
CA VAL A 307 -11.78 -24.62 -1.32
C VAL A 307 -11.26 -24.98 -2.71
N VAL A 308 -12.14 -25.53 -3.54
CA VAL A 308 -11.80 -26.00 -4.90
C VAL A 308 -11.88 -24.86 -5.94
N SER A 309 -12.66 -23.81 -5.68
CA SER A 309 -12.87 -22.71 -6.63
C SER A 309 -11.59 -21.93 -6.94
N GLY A 310 -11.20 -21.89 -8.21
CA GLY A 310 -10.06 -21.10 -8.68
C GLY A 310 -10.22 -19.59 -8.48
N ARG A 311 -11.46 -19.07 -8.55
CA ARG A 311 -11.75 -17.64 -8.32
C ARG A 311 -11.57 -17.25 -6.85
N ALA A 312 -11.89 -18.15 -5.92
CA ALA A 312 -11.72 -17.90 -4.49
C ALA A 312 -10.24 -17.63 -4.12
N ARG A 313 -9.29 -18.25 -4.82
CA ARG A 313 -7.85 -18.03 -4.61
C ARG A 313 -7.38 -16.62 -4.97
N LEU A 314 -8.18 -15.87 -5.73
CA LEU A 314 -7.86 -14.50 -6.16
C LEU A 314 -8.31 -13.44 -5.15
N VAL A 315 -9.07 -13.81 -4.12
CA VAL A 315 -9.54 -12.86 -3.09
C VAL A 315 -8.36 -12.29 -2.31
N PHE A 316 -7.48 -13.14 -1.80
CA PHE A 316 -6.31 -12.72 -1.03
C PHE A 316 -5.37 -11.74 -1.78
N PRO A 317 -4.90 -12.04 -3.02
CA PRO A 317 -4.06 -11.08 -3.74
C PRO A 317 -4.74 -9.74 -4.03
N VAL A 318 -6.04 -9.73 -4.30
CA VAL A 318 -6.80 -8.49 -4.50
C VAL A 318 -6.87 -7.70 -3.20
N LEU A 319 -7.19 -8.35 -2.08
CA LEU A 319 -7.25 -7.68 -0.78
C LEU A 319 -5.90 -7.05 -0.41
N ILE A 320 -4.78 -7.76 -0.56
CA ILE A 320 -3.46 -7.19 -0.29
C ILE A 320 -3.18 -5.99 -1.20
N ALA A 321 -3.45 -6.12 -2.51
CA ALA A 321 -3.20 -5.04 -3.47
C ALA A 321 -4.04 -3.79 -3.16
N VAL A 322 -5.32 -3.99 -2.81
CA VAL A 322 -6.23 -2.90 -2.42
C VAL A 322 -5.81 -2.29 -1.09
N SER A 323 -5.47 -3.08 -0.08
CA SER A 323 -4.94 -2.58 1.20
C SER A 323 -3.68 -1.75 1.00
N GLY A 324 -2.74 -2.20 0.16
CA GLY A 324 -1.55 -1.43 -0.20
C GLY A 324 -1.87 -0.13 -0.93
N ALA A 325 -2.85 -0.16 -1.85
CA ALA A 325 -3.29 1.06 -2.53
C ALA A 325 -3.96 2.05 -1.57
N LEU A 326 -4.82 1.57 -0.66
CA LEU A 326 -5.50 2.40 0.33
C LEU A 326 -4.51 3.01 1.34
N LEU A 327 -3.47 2.26 1.73
CA LEU A 327 -2.42 2.76 2.60
C LEU A 327 -1.66 3.96 1.99
N LEU A 328 -1.50 3.99 0.66
CA LEU A 328 -0.95 5.17 -0.04
C LEU A 328 -1.93 6.35 -0.10
N THR A 329 -3.22 6.13 0.15
CA THR A 329 -4.23 7.19 0.05
C THR A 329 -4.62 7.79 1.38
N HIS A 330 -4.19 7.18 2.48
CA HIS A 330 -4.49 7.65 3.81
C HIS A 330 -3.50 8.75 4.23
N SER A 331 -4.00 9.86 4.77
CA SER A 331 -3.20 10.96 5.30
C SER A 331 -3.30 10.98 6.82
N HIS A 332 -2.17 11.19 7.51
CA HIS A 332 -2.19 11.43 8.96
C HIS A 332 -2.64 12.87 9.24
N SER A 333 -3.18 13.12 10.44
CA SER A 333 -3.72 14.43 10.82
C SER A 333 -2.67 15.55 10.68
N LEU A 334 -3.08 16.65 10.05
CA LEU A 334 -2.25 17.80 9.63
C LEU A 334 -1.63 18.62 10.79
N GLY A 335 -1.73 18.17 12.05
CA GLY A 335 -1.28 18.94 13.20
C GLY A 335 0.24 19.11 13.32
N ASN A 336 1.03 18.15 12.81
CA ASN A 336 2.49 18.19 12.79
C ASN A 336 3.04 17.61 11.47
N LEU A 337 3.38 18.50 10.54
CA LEU A 337 3.86 18.14 9.19
C LEU A 337 5.12 17.26 9.21
N LYS A 338 6.04 17.44 10.19
CA LYS A 338 7.27 16.64 10.23
C LYS A 338 7.00 15.20 10.63
N GLU A 339 6.19 15.00 11.67
CA GLU A 339 5.80 13.66 12.10
C GLU A 339 4.92 12.97 11.05
N GLU A 340 4.06 13.71 10.36
CA GLU A 340 3.29 13.20 9.22
C GLU A 340 4.22 12.67 8.13
N VAL A 341 5.21 13.45 7.69
CA VAL A 341 6.21 13.03 6.69
C VAL A 341 6.99 11.80 7.17
N LEU A 342 7.43 11.77 8.44
CA LEU A 342 8.20 10.65 9.00
C LEU A 342 7.37 9.37 9.11
N ALA A 343 6.10 9.48 9.50
CA ALA A 343 5.15 8.37 9.53
C ALA A 343 4.90 7.88 8.10
N GLU A 344 4.66 8.78 7.16
CA GLU A 344 4.43 8.45 5.75
C GLU A 344 5.64 7.74 5.12
N LEU A 345 6.86 8.24 5.35
CA LEU A 345 8.10 7.58 4.92
C LEU A 345 8.26 6.17 5.52
N SER A 346 7.68 5.93 6.70
CA SER A 346 7.64 4.60 7.31
C SER A 346 6.58 3.70 6.65
N HIS A 347 5.44 4.23 6.22
CA HIS A 347 4.32 3.48 5.62
C HIS A 347 4.46 3.21 4.11
N ILE A 348 5.05 4.13 3.35
CA ILE A 348 5.24 3.99 1.90
C ILE A 348 5.88 2.64 1.52
N PRO A 349 6.97 2.19 2.17
CA PRO A 349 7.56 0.88 1.86
C PRO A 349 6.58 -0.28 2.07
N LEU A 350 5.76 -0.26 3.12
CA LEU A 350 4.77 -1.31 3.40
C LEU A 350 3.74 -1.36 2.28
N ALA A 351 3.29 -0.20 1.84
CA ALA A 351 2.29 -0.06 0.80
C ALA A 351 2.80 -0.57 -0.57
N ILE A 352 4.02 -0.18 -0.96
CA ILE A 352 4.67 -0.66 -2.19
C ILE A 352 4.89 -2.18 -2.13
N LEU A 353 5.35 -2.71 -1.00
CA LEU A 353 5.53 -4.15 -0.81
C LEU A 353 4.19 -4.90 -0.87
N ALA A 354 3.12 -4.35 -0.31
CA ALA A 354 1.78 -4.94 -0.36
C ALA A 354 1.24 -4.97 -1.80
N VAL A 355 1.30 -3.85 -2.53
CA VAL A 355 0.92 -3.79 -3.96
C VAL A 355 1.72 -4.81 -4.77
N THR A 356 3.04 -4.88 -4.55
CA THR A 356 3.92 -5.85 -5.21
C THR A 356 3.54 -7.29 -4.87
N ALA A 357 3.26 -7.58 -3.59
CA ALA A 357 2.85 -8.91 -3.14
C ALA A 357 1.50 -9.34 -3.77
N GLY A 358 0.50 -8.45 -3.74
CA GLY A 358 -0.82 -8.72 -4.29
C GLY A 358 -0.78 -9.03 -5.78
N TRP A 359 -0.13 -8.19 -6.58
CA TRP A 359 -0.03 -8.41 -8.02
C TRP A 359 0.92 -9.56 -8.40
N SER A 360 1.95 -9.82 -7.59
CA SER A 360 2.80 -11.00 -7.79
C SER A 360 2.04 -12.30 -7.56
N ARG A 361 1.25 -12.37 -6.47
CA ARG A 361 0.40 -13.53 -6.18
C ARG A 361 -0.74 -13.67 -7.19
N TRP A 362 -1.32 -12.56 -7.66
CA TRP A 362 -2.30 -12.58 -8.76
C TRP A 362 -1.72 -13.23 -10.01
N LEU A 363 -0.54 -12.78 -10.45
CA LEU A 363 0.13 -13.31 -11.63
C LEU A 363 0.56 -14.75 -11.45
N GLU A 364 1.10 -15.13 -10.29
CA GLU A 364 1.48 -16.52 -9.98
C GLU A 364 0.33 -17.51 -10.17
N LEU A 365 -0.86 -17.15 -9.66
CA LEU A 365 -2.05 -18.00 -9.73
C LEU A 365 -2.65 -18.08 -11.14
N ARG A 366 -2.37 -17.07 -11.97
CA ARG A 366 -2.95 -16.94 -13.31
C ARG A 366 -2.03 -17.49 -14.39
N LEU A 367 -0.71 -17.38 -14.23
CA LEU A 367 0.26 -17.83 -15.21
C LEU A 367 0.33 -19.37 -15.29
N PRO A 368 0.67 -19.94 -16.47
CA PRO A 368 0.81 -21.38 -16.64
C PRO A 368 1.98 -21.91 -15.81
N CYS A 369 1.95 -23.20 -15.46
CA CYS A 369 3.02 -23.85 -14.69
C CYS A 369 4.37 -23.83 -15.43
N GLU A 370 4.36 -23.82 -16.76
CA GLU A 370 5.54 -23.84 -17.63
C GLU A 370 6.23 -22.46 -17.69
N ASN A 371 5.55 -21.39 -17.26
CA ASN A 371 6.11 -20.05 -17.31
C ASN A 371 7.09 -19.82 -16.15
N GLN A 372 8.38 -19.66 -16.46
CA GLN A 372 9.43 -19.48 -15.45
C GLN A 372 9.20 -18.26 -14.54
N THR A 373 8.57 -17.19 -15.03
CA THR A 373 8.23 -16.00 -14.23
C THR A 373 7.30 -16.37 -13.07
N ARG A 374 6.44 -17.38 -13.22
CA ARG A 374 5.58 -17.88 -12.16
C ARG A 374 6.38 -18.31 -10.92
N ASN A 375 7.52 -18.96 -11.11
CA ASN A 375 8.36 -19.43 -9.99
C ASN A 375 9.02 -18.26 -9.23
N VAL A 376 9.38 -17.20 -9.95
CA VAL A 376 9.90 -15.97 -9.34
C VAL A 376 8.79 -15.30 -8.53
N LEU A 377 7.61 -15.13 -9.12
CA LEU A 377 6.46 -14.50 -8.47
C LEU A 377 5.98 -15.28 -7.24
N ALA A 378 6.02 -16.62 -7.29
CA ALA A 378 5.70 -17.51 -6.18
C ALA A 378 6.58 -17.31 -4.94
N ARG A 379 7.81 -16.81 -5.13
CA ARG A 379 8.77 -16.47 -4.07
C ARG A 379 8.75 -14.98 -3.72
N LEU A 380 8.42 -14.13 -4.68
CA LEU A 380 8.38 -12.69 -4.50
C LEU A 380 7.27 -12.25 -3.55
N TRP A 381 6.03 -12.71 -3.74
CA TRP A 381 4.94 -12.25 -2.88
C TRP A 381 5.12 -12.57 -1.39
N PRO A 382 5.54 -13.79 -0.95
CA PRO A 382 5.71 -14.05 0.47
C PRO A 382 6.98 -13.38 1.02
N LEU A 383 8.00 -13.15 0.17
CA LEU A 383 9.16 -12.32 0.51
C LEU A 383 8.73 -10.87 0.80
N CYS A 384 7.86 -10.30 -0.03
CA CYS A 384 7.31 -8.96 0.24
C CYS A 384 6.55 -8.91 1.57
N ILE A 385 5.75 -9.93 1.90
CA ILE A 385 5.09 -10.01 3.22
C ILE A 385 6.11 -10.11 4.36
N ALA A 386 7.15 -10.93 4.21
CA ALA A 386 8.22 -11.02 5.21
C ALA A 386 8.94 -9.68 5.40
N LEU A 387 9.22 -8.96 4.31
CA LEU A 387 9.84 -7.63 4.35
C LEU A 387 8.93 -6.58 5.01
N ILE A 388 7.60 -6.64 4.83
CA ILE A 388 6.66 -5.81 5.60
C ILE A 388 6.85 -6.06 7.10
N GLY A 389 6.95 -7.32 7.51
CA GLY A 389 7.26 -7.69 8.90
C GLY A 389 8.58 -7.10 9.40
N VAL A 390 9.63 -7.12 8.57
CA VAL A 390 10.93 -6.49 8.89
C VAL A 390 10.80 -4.97 9.04
N VAL A 391 10.06 -4.29 8.17
CA VAL A 391 9.86 -2.83 8.29
C VAL A 391 9.09 -2.50 9.56
N LEU A 392 8.05 -3.28 9.89
CA LEU A 392 7.29 -3.13 11.13
C LEU A 392 8.17 -3.36 12.37
N LEU A 393 9.06 -4.35 12.36
CA LEU A 393 10.04 -4.59 13.44
C LEU A 393 11.03 -3.42 13.60
N ASN A 394 11.26 -2.66 12.53
CA ASN A 394 12.12 -1.48 12.56
C ASN A 394 11.34 -0.17 12.77
N TYR A 395 10.02 -0.21 12.92
CA TYR A 395 9.21 0.99 13.16
C TYR A 395 9.64 1.69 14.46
N ARG A 396 9.63 3.01 14.44
CA ARG A 396 9.99 3.89 15.56
C ARG A 396 8.93 4.97 15.72
N GLU A 397 9.02 5.80 16.73
CA GLU A 397 8.41 7.15 16.72
C GLU A 397 9.45 8.11 17.27
N MET A 398 9.49 9.36 16.78
CA MET A 398 10.50 10.35 17.22
C MET A 398 9.89 11.42 18.09
#